data_AF-A0A970UZD5-F1
#
_entry.id   AF-A0A970UZD5-F1
#
_cell.length_a   1.000
_cell.length_b   1.000
_cell.length_c   1.000
_cell.angle_alpha   90.00
_cell.angle_beta   90.00
_cell.angle_gamma   90.00
#
_symmetry.space_group_name_H-M   'P 1'
#
loop_
_entity.id
_entity.type
_entity.pdbx_description
1 polymer ?
#
loop_
_entity_poly.entity_id
_entity_poly.type
_entity_poly.pdbx_seq_one_letter_code
_entity_poly.pdbx_strand_id
1 'polypeptide(L)'
;MGRNLFIDAEWFLNQRVYLIGYGYNQNEVYQLHGVTINPYSFAGILRNVDAIYCYGPDIGMMERFFNCDLKNFYYCFNLLTIIKRLEPNLKSYKLSELEKIAGIERQTMVYKSNIWQLHADWLNPLKRHYAMLYNREDVVNLIKVKNFFFQRHGVTRKDIEKWRL
;
A
#
# COMPACT_ATOMS: atom_id res chain seq x y z
N MET A 1 -12.43 -2.76 18.30
CA MET A 1 -11.17 -2.40 17.62
C MET A 1 -11.53 -1.82 16.26
N GLY A 2 -10.88 -0.74 15.83
CA GLY A 2 -11.08 -0.19 14.50
C GLY A 2 -10.51 -1.11 13.41
N ARG A 3 -10.80 -0.78 12.15
CA ARG A 3 -10.40 -1.55 10.98
C ARG A 3 -8.92 -1.36 10.68
N ASN A 4 -8.33 -2.36 10.02
CA ASN A 4 -7.03 -2.20 9.35
C ASN A 4 -7.27 -1.55 7.99
N LEU A 5 -6.46 -0.57 7.64
CA LEU A 5 -6.41 0.04 6.31
C LEU A 5 -5.08 -0.31 5.65
N PHE A 6 -5.11 -0.67 4.39
CA PHE A 6 -3.94 -0.93 3.57
C PHE A 6 -3.92 0.13 2.48
N ILE A 7 -2.78 0.80 2.28
CA ILE A 7 -2.65 1.89 1.31
C ILE A 7 -1.42 1.65 0.43
N ASP A 8 -1.59 1.92 -0.86
CA ASP A 8 -0.53 2.03 -1.86
C ASP A 8 -0.85 3.25 -2.74
N ALA A 9 0.14 4.11 -3.00
CA ALA A 9 -0.06 5.33 -3.76
C ALA A 9 0.92 5.48 -4.92
N GLU A 10 0.47 6.16 -5.97
CA GLU A 10 1.30 6.53 -7.10
C GLU A 10 1.40 8.06 -7.19
N TRP A 11 2.62 8.57 -7.36
CA TRP A 11 2.92 10.00 -7.41
C TRP A 11 3.96 10.33 -8.47
N PHE A 12 3.87 11.53 -9.05
CA PHE A 12 4.89 12.03 -9.97
C PHE A 12 6.16 12.46 -9.21
N LEU A 13 7.25 12.71 -9.93
CA LEU A 13 8.51 13.21 -9.34
C LEU A 13 8.35 14.50 -8.52
N ASN A 14 7.37 15.34 -8.85
CA ASN A 14 7.03 16.55 -8.08
C ASN A 14 6.19 16.25 -6.82
N GLN A 15 6.08 14.97 -6.43
CA GLN A 15 5.33 14.46 -5.29
C GLN A 15 3.80 14.67 -5.34
N ARG A 16 3.26 15.07 -6.50
CA ARG A 16 1.80 15.12 -6.68
C ARG A 16 1.27 13.70 -6.83
N VAL A 17 0.44 13.29 -5.87
CA VAL A 17 -0.28 12.01 -5.90
C VAL A 17 -1.38 12.06 -6.95
N TYR A 18 -1.50 11.00 -7.75
CA TYR A 18 -2.53 10.90 -8.79
C TYR A 18 -3.39 9.65 -8.71
N LEU A 19 -2.97 8.65 -7.94
CA LEU A 19 -3.74 7.43 -7.67
C LEU A 19 -3.45 6.97 -6.24
N ILE A 20 -4.50 6.65 -5.49
CA ILE A 20 -4.41 6.05 -4.16
C ILE A 20 -5.25 4.79 -4.16
N GLY A 21 -4.61 3.64 -4.09
CA GLY A 21 -5.24 2.37 -3.81
C GLY A 21 -5.39 2.19 -2.31
N TYR A 22 -6.56 1.71 -1.88
CA TYR A 22 -6.76 1.38 -0.47
C TYR A 22 -7.69 0.19 -0.28
N GLY A 23 -7.55 -0.52 0.83
CA GLY A 23 -8.42 -1.63 1.16
C GLY A 23 -8.48 -1.93 2.64
N TYR A 24 -9.58 -2.54 3.07
CA TYR A 24 -9.79 -2.97 4.46
C TYR A 24 -9.59 -4.48 4.63
N ASN A 25 -9.80 -5.23 3.55
CA ASN A 25 -9.52 -6.65 3.39
C ASN A 25 -9.47 -6.98 1.89
N GLN A 26 -9.27 -8.25 1.54
CA GLN A 26 -9.10 -8.69 0.15
C GLN A 26 -10.33 -8.43 -0.75
N ASN A 27 -11.53 -8.31 -0.16
CA ASN A 27 -12.78 -8.12 -0.88
C ASN A 27 -13.20 -6.64 -0.96
N GLU A 28 -12.71 -5.82 -0.03
CA GLU A 28 -13.02 -4.39 0.08
C GLU A 28 -11.80 -3.57 -0.31
N VAL A 29 -11.55 -3.46 -1.62
CA VAL A 29 -10.44 -2.70 -2.22
C VAL A 29 -10.98 -1.69 -3.23
N TYR A 30 -10.54 -0.45 -3.09
CA TYR A 30 -11.04 0.72 -3.79
C TYR A 30 -9.88 1.64 -4.19
N GLN A 31 -10.18 2.67 -4.98
CA GLN A 31 -9.17 3.63 -5.45
C GLN A 31 -9.72 5.06 -5.44
N LEU A 32 -8.87 6.02 -5.07
CA LEU A 32 -9.10 7.44 -5.31
C LEU A 32 -8.25 7.88 -6.50
N HIS A 33 -8.86 8.61 -7.44
CA HIS A 33 -8.18 9.17 -8.60
C HIS A 33 -8.91 10.41 -9.14
N GLY A 34 -8.17 11.29 -9.83
CA GLY A 34 -8.73 12.51 -10.39
C GLY A 34 -9.38 13.37 -9.31
N VAL A 35 -10.67 13.71 -9.49
CA VAL A 35 -11.40 14.58 -8.54
C VAL A 35 -11.67 13.94 -7.18
N THR A 36 -11.59 12.61 -7.06
CA THR A 36 -11.81 11.93 -5.78
C THR A 36 -10.60 11.95 -4.86
N ILE A 37 -9.42 12.36 -5.36
CA ILE A 37 -8.25 12.66 -4.53
C ILE A 37 -8.42 14.06 -3.94
N ASN A 38 -9.10 14.12 -2.80
CA ASN A 38 -9.31 15.35 -2.05
C ASN A 38 -9.39 15.04 -0.54
N PRO A 39 -9.22 16.05 0.34
CA PRO A 39 -9.19 15.84 1.79
C PRO A 39 -10.46 15.19 2.35
N TYR A 40 -11.64 15.45 1.78
CA TYR A 40 -12.91 14.88 2.25
C TYR A 40 -12.99 13.39 1.98
N SER A 41 -12.67 12.95 0.76
CA SER A 41 -12.59 11.53 0.42
C SER A 41 -11.54 10.82 1.28
N PHE A 42 -10.38 11.45 1.48
CA PHE A 42 -9.30 10.88 2.28
C PHE A 42 -9.68 10.74 3.76
N ALA A 43 -10.33 11.75 4.36
CA ALA A 43 -10.90 11.62 5.70
C ALA A 43 -11.97 10.50 5.77
N GLY A 44 -12.72 10.31 4.68
CA GLY A 44 -13.69 9.23 4.54
C GLY A 44 -13.06 7.83 4.63
N ILE A 45 -11.91 7.60 3.98
CA ILE A 45 -11.22 6.30 4.03
C ILE A 45 -10.60 6.00 5.41
N LEU A 46 -10.34 7.04 6.21
CA LEU A 46 -9.77 6.91 7.55
C LEU A 46 -10.84 6.65 8.64
N ARG A 47 -12.12 6.67 8.27
CA ARG A 47 -13.21 6.50 9.23
C ARG A 47 -13.19 5.10 9.84
N ASN A 48 -13.23 5.03 11.17
CA ASN A 48 -13.18 3.79 11.95
C ASN A 48 -11.90 2.96 11.73
N VAL A 49 -10.81 3.57 11.26
CA VAL A 49 -9.50 2.93 11.11
C VAL A 49 -8.71 3.05 12.40
N ASP A 50 -8.05 1.98 12.81
CA ASP A 50 -7.15 1.93 13.97
C ASP A 50 -5.69 1.78 13.54
N ALA A 51 -5.44 0.95 12.52
CA ALA A 51 -4.10 0.69 12.00
C ALA A 51 -4.02 0.89 10.48
N ILE A 52 -2.92 1.45 10.01
CA ILE A 52 -2.63 1.69 8.59
C ILE A 52 -1.37 0.91 8.21
N TYR A 53 -1.44 0.09 7.16
CA TYR A 53 -0.34 -0.68 6.62
C TYR A 53 0.04 -0.17 5.24
N CYS A 54 1.33 0.03 5.00
CA CYS A 54 1.89 0.39 3.70
C CYS A 54 3.14 -0.43 3.35
N TYR A 55 3.65 -0.25 2.13
CA TYR A 55 4.90 -0.84 1.68
C TYR A 55 5.87 0.20 1.11
N GLY A 56 6.61 0.86 2.00
CA GLY A 56 7.53 1.93 1.60
C GLY A 56 7.10 3.29 2.15
N PRO A 57 7.25 4.39 1.37
CA PRO A 57 7.13 5.75 1.89
C PRO A 57 5.70 6.31 1.92
N ASP A 58 4.68 5.52 1.56
CA ASP A 58 3.31 5.98 1.28
C ASP A 58 2.69 6.83 2.38
N ILE A 59 2.83 6.42 3.64
CA ILE A 59 2.26 7.18 4.77
C ILE A 59 2.87 8.58 4.85
N GLY A 60 4.19 8.70 4.72
CA GLY A 60 4.84 10.01 4.66
C GLY A 60 4.46 10.82 3.41
N MET A 61 4.15 10.15 2.30
CA MET A 61 3.63 10.82 1.11
C MET A 61 2.22 11.37 1.33
N MET A 62 1.34 10.58 1.97
CA MET A 62 -0.03 11.01 2.28
C MET A 62 -0.05 12.17 3.29
N GLU A 63 0.79 12.11 4.34
CA GLU A 63 0.92 13.20 5.31
C GLU A 63 1.32 14.52 4.64
N ARG A 64 2.31 14.49 3.74
CA ARG A 64 2.72 15.69 2.98
C ARG A 64 1.64 16.16 2.02
N PHE A 65 1.03 15.25 1.26
CA PHE A 65 0.08 15.60 0.22
C PHE A 65 -1.24 16.15 0.77
N PHE A 66 -1.76 15.59 1.86
CA PHE A 66 -2.99 16.04 2.51
C PHE A 66 -2.77 17.00 3.68
N ASN A 67 -1.51 17.32 4.01
CA ASN A 67 -1.14 18.12 5.18
C ASN A 67 -1.81 17.61 6.47
N CYS A 68 -1.57 16.33 6.78
CA CYS A 68 -2.15 15.65 7.94
C CYS A 68 -1.10 14.85 8.71
N ASP A 69 -1.46 14.37 9.91
CA ASP A 69 -0.56 13.64 10.81
C ASP A 69 -1.09 12.23 11.06
N LEU A 70 -0.70 11.28 10.22
CA LEU A 70 -1.22 9.92 10.32
C LEU A 70 -0.54 9.15 11.46
N LYS A 71 0.78 9.34 11.63
CA LYS A 71 1.58 8.57 12.59
C LYS A 71 1.23 8.85 14.04
N ASN A 72 0.74 10.05 14.36
CA ASN A 72 0.32 10.37 15.73
C ASN A 72 -1.12 9.91 16.04
N PHE A 73 -2.00 9.79 15.05
CA PHE A 73 -3.40 9.41 15.26
C PHE A 73 -3.73 7.93 14.96
N TYR A 74 -2.86 7.23 14.22
CA TYR A 74 -3.08 5.84 13.83
C TYR A 74 -1.86 4.96 14.10
N TYR A 75 -2.09 3.66 14.25
CA TYR A 75 -1.01 2.68 14.24
C TYR A 75 -0.48 2.46 12.82
N CYS A 76 0.49 3.28 12.42
CA CYS A 76 1.11 3.22 11.11
C CYS A 76 2.24 2.19 11.05
N PHE A 77 2.13 1.23 10.14
CA PHE A 77 3.06 0.12 9.99
C PHE A 77 3.60 0.04 8.56
N ASN A 78 4.93 0.04 8.42
CA ASN A 78 5.57 -0.29 7.16
C ASN A 78 5.92 -1.78 7.10
N LEU A 79 5.23 -2.52 6.23
CA LEU A 79 5.42 -3.97 6.10
C LEU A 79 6.82 -4.34 5.60
N LEU A 80 7.49 -3.47 4.83
CA LEU A 80 8.90 -3.66 4.48
C LEU A 80 9.79 -3.75 5.72
N THR A 81 9.61 -2.83 6.67
CA THR A 81 10.38 -2.80 7.92
C THR A 81 10.07 -4.00 8.81
N ILE A 82 8.79 -4.35 8.93
CA ILE A 82 8.34 -5.48 9.75
C ILE A 82 8.91 -6.79 9.18
N ILE A 83 8.77 -7.02 7.88
CA ILE A 83 9.23 -8.27 7.24
C ILE A 83 10.75 -8.37 7.28
N LYS A 84 11.50 -7.26 7.14
CA LYS A 84 12.97 -7.25 7.37
C LYS A 84 13.37 -7.72 8.77
N ARG A 85 12.52 -7.50 9.78
CA ARG A 85 12.78 -7.96 11.15
C ARG A 85 12.40 -9.43 11.34
N LEU A 86 11.32 -9.88 10.70
CA LEU A 86 10.86 -11.27 10.77
C LEU A 86 11.72 -12.21 9.92
N GLU A 87 12.23 -11.74 8.78
CA GLU A 87 12.93 -12.54 7.78
C GLU A 87 14.26 -11.88 7.37
N PRO A 88 15.21 -11.65 8.30
CA PRO A 88 16.38 -10.78 8.08
C PRO A 88 17.33 -11.24 6.96
N ASN A 89 17.26 -12.50 6.57
CA ASN A 89 18.19 -13.13 5.64
C ASN A 89 17.66 -13.25 4.20
N LEU A 90 16.55 -12.60 3.86
CA LEU A 90 16.04 -12.60 2.48
C LEU A 90 16.98 -11.86 1.54
N LYS A 91 17.21 -12.44 0.36
CA LYS A 91 18.02 -11.84 -0.71
C LYS A 91 17.40 -10.56 -1.28
N SER A 92 16.08 -10.43 -1.20
CA SER A 92 15.33 -9.30 -1.74
C SER A 92 14.07 -9.06 -0.91
N TYR A 93 13.76 -7.78 -0.69
CA TYR A 93 12.52 -7.31 -0.06
C TYR A 93 11.73 -6.44 -1.04
N LYS A 94 11.80 -6.72 -2.34
CA LYS A 94 10.81 -6.17 -3.26
C LYS A 94 9.48 -6.86 -2.99
N LEU A 95 8.37 -6.12 -3.00
CA LEU A 95 7.04 -6.71 -2.79
C LEU A 95 6.79 -7.90 -3.73
N SER A 96 7.25 -7.81 -4.98
CA SER A 96 7.15 -8.90 -5.96
C SER A 96 7.91 -10.18 -5.61
N GLU A 97 9.00 -10.09 -4.85
CA GLU A 97 9.73 -11.27 -4.38
C GLU A 97 9.07 -11.87 -3.14
N LEU A 98 8.53 -11.03 -2.26
CA LEU A 98 7.75 -11.48 -1.11
C LEU A 98 6.45 -12.18 -1.52
N GLU A 99 5.80 -11.70 -2.58
CA GLU A 99 4.64 -12.34 -3.19
C GLU A 99 4.95 -13.75 -3.70
N LYS A 100 6.08 -13.92 -4.40
CA LYS A 100 6.53 -15.26 -4.86
C LYS A 100 6.74 -16.20 -3.68
N ILE A 101 7.38 -15.73 -2.60
CA ILE A 101 7.57 -16.51 -1.36
C ILE A 101 6.22 -16.91 -0.75
N ALA A 102 5.22 -16.02 -0.83
CA ALA A 102 3.86 -16.27 -0.34
C ALA A 102 2.98 -17.06 -1.32
N GLY A 103 3.50 -17.49 -2.47
CA GLY A 103 2.72 -18.20 -3.50
C GLY A 103 1.66 -17.33 -4.20
N ILE A 104 1.89 -16.01 -4.27
CA ILE A 104 0.97 -15.05 -4.90
C ILE A 104 1.44 -14.77 -6.33
N GLU A 105 0.58 -15.07 -7.29
CA GLU A 105 0.83 -14.76 -8.71
C GLU A 105 0.28 -13.38 -9.07
N ARG A 106 1.11 -12.54 -9.71
CA ARG A 106 0.68 -11.26 -10.26
C ARG A 106 0.15 -11.42 -11.68
N GLN A 107 -0.98 -10.81 -11.94
CA GLN A 107 -1.53 -10.62 -13.29
C GLN A 107 -0.87 -9.43 -14.00
N THR A 108 -0.43 -8.41 -13.26
CA THR A 108 0.15 -7.18 -13.85
C THR A 108 1.68 -7.17 -13.97
N MET A 109 2.33 -8.34 -13.88
CA MET A 109 3.79 -8.48 -13.79
C MET A 109 4.57 -7.78 -14.91
N VAL A 110 4.03 -7.75 -16.12
CA VAL A 110 4.64 -7.10 -17.31
C VAL A 110 4.72 -5.58 -17.15
N TYR A 111 3.75 -4.98 -16.43
CA TYR A 111 3.59 -3.53 -16.31
C TYR A 111 4.61 -2.89 -15.35
N LYS A 112 5.07 -3.62 -14.33
CA LYS A 112 5.97 -3.13 -13.28
C LYS A 112 7.39 -2.79 -13.75
N SER A 113 7.81 -3.30 -14.89
CA SER A 113 9.21 -3.25 -15.33
C SER A 113 9.75 -1.82 -15.53
N ASN A 114 8.88 -0.81 -15.64
CA ASN A 114 9.28 0.58 -15.86
C ASN A 114 8.30 1.59 -15.20
N ILE A 115 8.72 2.26 -14.12
CA ILE A 115 7.92 3.31 -13.45
C ILE A 115 7.56 4.48 -14.40
N TRP A 116 8.42 4.76 -15.40
CA TRP A 116 8.14 5.76 -16.42
C TRP A 116 6.97 5.34 -17.33
N GLN A 117 6.80 4.05 -17.56
CA GLN A 117 5.66 3.49 -18.30
C GLN A 117 4.37 3.75 -17.52
N LEU A 118 4.39 3.55 -16.20
CA LEU A 118 3.24 3.77 -15.33
C LEU A 118 2.78 5.24 -15.35
N HIS A 119 3.71 6.20 -15.34
CA HIS A 119 3.38 7.62 -15.54
C HIS A 119 2.88 7.94 -16.96
N ALA A 120 3.52 7.39 -17.99
CA ALA A 120 3.13 7.62 -19.38
C ALA A 120 1.71 7.10 -19.66
N ASP A 121 1.40 5.91 -19.15
CA ASP A 121 0.11 5.28 -19.33
C ASP A 121 -0.99 5.95 -18.47
N TRP A 122 -0.64 6.56 -17.33
CA TRP A 122 -1.58 7.41 -16.58
C TRP A 122 -2.06 8.63 -17.37
N LEU A 123 -1.12 9.25 -18.10
CA LEU A 123 -1.39 10.41 -18.97
C LEU A 123 -2.19 10.03 -20.22
N ASN A 124 -2.20 8.75 -20.61
CA ASN A 124 -2.98 8.24 -21.72
C ASN A 124 -4.35 7.72 -21.24
N PRO A 125 -5.48 8.37 -21.60
CA PRO A 125 -6.81 7.94 -21.16
C PRO A 125 -7.16 6.49 -21.54
N LEU A 126 -6.62 5.98 -22.66
CA LEU A 126 -6.84 4.63 -23.14
C LEU A 126 -6.02 3.57 -22.40
N LYS A 127 -5.06 3.98 -21.57
CA LYS A 127 -4.15 3.08 -20.84
C LYS A 127 -4.18 3.26 -19.33
N ARG A 128 -4.84 4.31 -18.84
CA ARG A 128 -4.96 4.60 -17.40
C ARG A 128 -5.49 3.42 -16.59
N HIS A 129 -6.39 2.61 -17.17
CA HIS A 129 -6.93 1.44 -16.51
C HIS A 129 -5.86 0.41 -16.15
N TYR A 130 -4.75 0.31 -16.89
CA TYR A 130 -3.64 -0.59 -16.52
C TYR A 130 -2.92 -0.14 -15.25
N ALA A 131 -2.67 1.17 -15.09
CA ALA A 131 -2.14 1.72 -13.84
C ALA A 131 -3.10 1.47 -12.67
N MET A 132 -4.41 1.61 -12.91
CA MET A 132 -5.43 1.31 -11.89
C MET A 132 -5.45 -0.17 -11.53
N LEU A 133 -5.39 -1.09 -12.50
CA LEU A 133 -5.33 -2.53 -12.23
C LEU A 133 -4.08 -2.90 -11.43
N TYR A 134 -2.92 -2.33 -11.80
CA TYR A 134 -1.65 -2.53 -11.12
C TYR A 134 -1.72 -2.10 -9.65
N ASN A 135 -2.11 -0.86 -9.38
CA ASN A 135 -2.20 -0.34 -8.01
C ASN A 135 -3.25 -1.09 -7.17
N ARG A 136 -4.38 -1.49 -7.76
CA ARG A 136 -5.37 -2.32 -7.07
C ARG A 136 -4.79 -3.67 -6.67
N GLU A 137 -4.04 -4.31 -7.58
CA GLU A 137 -3.36 -5.57 -7.30
C GLU A 137 -2.29 -5.41 -6.19
N ASP A 138 -1.54 -4.31 -6.18
CA ASP A 138 -0.56 -4.01 -5.12
C ASP A 138 -1.22 -3.95 -3.73
N VAL A 139 -2.38 -3.30 -3.59
CA VAL A 139 -3.12 -3.28 -2.31
C VAL A 139 -3.60 -4.68 -1.90
N VAL A 140 -4.18 -5.45 -2.83
CA VAL A 140 -4.63 -6.82 -2.55
C VAL A 140 -3.46 -7.69 -2.11
N ASN A 141 -2.33 -7.60 -2.81
CA ASN A 141 -1.14 -8.38 -2.52
C ASN A 141 -0.50 -7.95 -1.21
N LEU A 142 -0.53 -6.66 -0.86
CA LEU A 142 -0.06 -6.18 0.42
C LEU A 142 -0.80 -6.85 1.59
N ILE A 143 -2.12 -7.00 1.46
CA ILE A 143 -2.97 -7.70 2.45
C ILE A 143 -2.57 -9.16 2.55
N LYS A 144 -2.42 -9.85 1.41
CA LYS A 144 -2.05 -11.26 1.36
C LYS A 144 -0.64 -11.51 1.92
N VAL A 145 0.34 -10.69 1.55
CA VAL A 145 1.72 -10.74 2.04
C VAL A 145 1.75 -10.55 3.55
N LYS A 146 1.05 -9.55 4.10
CA LYS A 146 0.94 -9.38 5.55
C LYS A 146 0.42 -10.66 6.20
N ASN A 147 -0.72 -11.16 5.73
CA ASN A 147 -1.37 -12.32 6.33
C ASN A 147 -0.45 -13.56 6.31
N PHE A 148 0.23 -13.79 5.18
CA PHE A 148 1.17 -14.90 5.03
C PHE A 148 2.32 -14.82 6.05
N PHE A 149 3.06 -13.71 6.10
CA PHE A 149 4.19 -13.59 7.01
C PHE A 149 3.75 -13.54 8.48
N PHE A 150 2.60 -12.95 8.79
CA PHE A 150 2.13 -12.89 10.17
C PHE A 150 1.71 -14.28 10.66
N GLN A 151 1.02 -15.05 9.81
CA GLN A 151 0.66 -16.43 10.11
C GLN A 151 1.90 -17.32 10.23
N ARG A 152 2.85 -17.20 9.29
CA ARG A 152 4.11 -17.97 9.27
C ARG A 152 4.94 -17.76 10.54
N HIS A 153 4.97 -16.54 11.06
CA HIS A 153 5.74 -16.18 12.27
C HIS A 153 4.91 -16.19 13.56
N GLY A 154 3.61 -16.47 13.50
CA GLY A 154 2.73 -16.44 14.65
C GLY A 154 2.63 -15.07 15.33
N VAL A 155 2.80 -13.96 14.58
CA VAL A 155 2.82 -12.60 15.13
C VAL A 155 1.47 -11.89 14.97
N THR A 156 1.12 -11.11 15.98
CA THR A 156 -0.08 -10.28 16.03
C THR A 156 0.27 -8.79 15.90
N ARG A 157 -0.75 -7.92 15.79
CA ARG A 157 -0.55 -6.47 15.81
C ARG A 157 0.16 -5.99 17.09
N LYS A 158 -0.13 -6.60 18.23
CA LYS A 158 0.45 -6.21 19.52
C LYS A 158 1.96 -6.46 19.55
N ASP A 159 2.42 -7.55 18.93
CA ASP A 159 3.84 -7.92 18.91
C ASP A 159 4.69 -6.94 18.09
N ILE A 160 4.09 -6.30 17.09
CA ILE A 160 4.74 -5.36 16.18
C ILE A 160 4.50 -3.90 16.53
N GLU A 161 3.74 -3.58 17.58
CA GLU A 161 3.35 -2.20 17.94
C GLU A 161 4.58 -1.30 18.18
N LYS A 162 5.62 -1.87 18.78
CA LYS A 162 6.95 -1.24 18.97
C LYS A 162 7.69 -0.90 17.67
N TRP A 163 7.20 -1.36 16.51
CA TRP A 163 7.77 -1.11 15.19
C TRP A 163 6.90 -0.15 14.35
N ARG A 164 5.96 0.55 14.98
CA ARG A 164 5.22 1.65 14.32
C ARG A 164 6.17 2.74 13.81
N LEU A 165 5.74 3.42 12.75
CA LEU A 165 6.43 4.54 12.14
C LEU A 165 6.43 5.80 13.00
#